data_AF-A0A7S3M424-F1
#
_entry.id   AF-A0A7S3M424-F1
#
_cell.length_a   1.000
_cell.length_b   1.000
_cell.length_c   1.000
_cell.angle_alpha   90.00
_cell.angle_beta   90.00
_cell.angle_gamma   90.00
#
_symmetry.space_group_name_H-M   'P 1'
#
loop_
_entity.id
_entity.type
_entity.pdbx_description
1 polymer ?
#
loop_
_entity_poly.entity_id
_entity_poly.type
_entity_poly.pdbx_seq_one_letter_code
_entity_poly.pdbx_strand_id
1 'polypeptide(L)'
;HRYVIPLQLFVASDDVNVLRSAAREGHLTNIVGVSQDTTTASDGMLKTLLSRPEIAHAATLEIISDIYFLSQCNSLIGISASQVFRMAVAIANVTGNLHFAAALDGDQIRRVQQLSTKYDVPFPEKFFLGRR
;
A
#
# COMPACT_ATOMS: atom_id res chain seq x y z
N HIS A 1 31.39 9.05 -14.54
CA HIS A 1 30.84 9.33 -13.18
C HIS A 1 29.40 8.85 -13.13
N ARG A 2 29.10 7.86 -12.27
CA ARG A 2 27.72 7.38 -12.04
C ARG A 2 27.17 8.18 -10.86
N TYR A 3 26.19 9.06 -11.11
CA TYR A 3 25.49 9.73 -10.03
C TYR A 3 24.48 8.74 -9.44
N VAL A 4 24.70 8.35 -8.19
CA VAL A 4 23.71 7.60 -7.41
C VAL A 4 22.83 8.65 -6.74
N ILE A 5 21.62 8.84 -7.26
CA ILE A 5 20.62 9.68 -6.58
C ILE A 5 20.10 8.87 -5.40
N PRO A 6 20.29 9.30 -4.15
CA PRO A 6 19.73 8.59 -3.00
C PRO A 6 18.20 8.69 -3.07
N LEU A 7 17.55 7.53 -3.30
CA LEU A 7 16.10 7.39 -3.27
C LEU A 7 15.69 6.92 -1.88
N GLN A 8 14.84 7.70 -1.21
CA GLN A 8 14.19 7.24 0.01
C GLN A 8 12.95 6.43 -0.39
N LEU A 9 12.91 5.16 0.00
CA LEU A 9 11.81 4.24 -0.29
C LEU A 9 11.04 3.95 0.99
N PHE A 10 9.71 4.11 0.95
CA PHE A 10 8.81 3.60 1.97
C PHE A 10 8.10 2.34 1.43
N VAL A 11 8.11 1.26 2.21
CA VAL A 11 7.48 -0.02 1.86
C VAL A 11 6.37 -0.33 2.86
N ALA A 12 5.15 -0.47 2.33
CA ALA A 12 3.98 -0.98 3.04
C ALA A 12 3.57 -2.34 2.45
N SER A 13 3.39 -3.34 3.30
CA SER A 13 3.01 -4.70 2.89
C SER A 13 2.41 -5.44 4.08
N ASP A 14 1.41 -6.28 3.81
CA ASP A 14 0.86 -7.24 4.76
C ASP A 14 1.72 -8.50 4.92
N ASP A 15 2.78 -8.66 4.10
CA ASP A 15 3.78 -9.72 4.22
C ASP A 15 4.99 -9.23 5.04
N VAL A 16 5.13 -9.78 6.24
CA VAL A 16 6.24 -9.47 7.14
C VAL A 16 7.62 -9.78 6.57
N ASN A 17 7.74 -10.75 5.65
CA ASN A 17 9.01 -11.08 5.04
C ASN A 17 9.46 -9.98 4.07
N VAL A 18 8.51 -9.34 3.38
CA VAL A 18 8.77 -8.17 2.54
C VAL A 18 9.26 -7.01 3.41
N LEU A 19 8.58 -6.74 4.53
CA LEU A 19 8.99 -5.67 5.46
C LEU A 19 10.37 -5.93 6.07
N ARG A 20 10.67 -7.17 6.46
CA ARG A 20 12.00 -7.56 6.99
C ARG A 20 13.09 -7.43 5.93
N SER A 21 12.81 -7.84 4.69
CA SER A 21 13.78 -7.70 3.59
C SER A 21 14.05 -6.22 3.32
N ALA A 22 13.01 -5.41 3.22
CA ALA A 22 13.13 -3.98 2.96
C ALA A 22 13.90 -3.26 4.07
N ALA A 23 13.63 -3.58 5.34
CA ALA A 23 14.34 -3.01 6.48
C ALA A 23 15.84 -3.39 6.48
N ARG A 24 16.19 -4.64 6.12
CA ARG A 24 17.59 -5.07 6.00
C ARG A 24 18.35 -4.32 4.89
N GLU A 25 17.64 -3.92 3.84
CA GLU A 25 18.18 -3.08 2.76
C GLU A 25 18.23 -1.59 3.11
N GLY A 26 17.74 -1.19 4.29
CA GLY A 26 17.77 0.19 4.76
C GLY A 26 16.61 1.05 4.25
N HIS A 27 15.56 0.44 3.71
CA HIS A 27 14.34 1.16 3.31
C HIS A 27 13.48 1.48 4.53
N LEU A 28 12.70 2.56 4.43
CA LEU A 28 11.73 2.92 5.45
C LEU A 28 10.58 1.90 5.40
N THR A 29 10.28 1.31 6.54
CA THR A 29 9.10 0.47 6.75
C THR A 29 8.38 0.96 7.97
N ASN A 30 7.07 0.71 8.06
CA ASN A 30 6.36 0.99 9.28
C ASN A 30 6.86 0.03 10.38
N ILE A 31 7.35 0.60 11.49
CA ILE A 31 8.04 -0.14 12.55
C ILE A 31 7.02 -0.85 13.47
N VAL A 32 5.74 -0.49 13.41
CA VAL A 32 4.71 -0.91 14.35
C VAL A 32 3.46 -1.35 13.61
N GLY A 33 3.02 -2.60 13.80
CA GLY A 33 1.84 -3.11 13.12
C GLY A 33 1.53 -4.59 13.38
N VAL A 34 0.27 -4.95 13.20
CA VAL A 34 -0.28 -6.32 13.24
C VAL A 34 0.40 -7.23 12.23
N SER A 35 0.87 -6.72 11.09
CA SER A 35 1.67 -7.50 10.14
C SER A 35 2.96 -8.05 10.76
N GLN A 36 3.48 -7.44 11.83
CA GLN A 36 4.61 -8.00 12.59
C GLN A 36 4.15 -8.99 13.68
N ASP A 37 2.99 -8.76 14.31
CA ASP A 37 2.41 -9.67 15.32
C ASP A 37 1.84 -10.97 14.72
N THR A 38 1.34 -10.92 13.48
CA THR A 38 0.91 -12.09 12.70
C THR A 38 2.05 -13.05 12.40
N THR A 39 3.32 -12.71 12.66
CA THR A 39 4.43 -13.68 12.53
C THR A 39 4.28 -14.93 13.41
N THR A 40 3.47 -14.87 14.47
CA THR A 40 3.15 -16.03 15.31
C THR A 40 1.95 -16.84 14.80
N ALA A 41 1.13 -16.26 13.92
CA ALA A 41 0.00 -16.91 13.28
C ALA A 41 0.30 -17.01 11.78
N SER A 42 0.60 -18.20 11.28
CA SER A 42 0.80 -18.51 9.85
C SER A 42 -0.40 -18.20 8.92
N ASP A 43 -1.35 -17.39 9.39
CA ASP A 43 -2.60 -17.01 8.79
C ASP A 43 -2.57 -15.51 8.45
N GLY A 44 -2.84 -15.19 7.18
CA GLY A 44 -2.83 -13.80 6.68
C GLY A 44 -3.72 -12.84 7.48
N MET A 45 -3.47 -11.53 7.31
CA MET A 45 -4.06 -10.45 8.12
C MET A 45 -5.58 -10.56 8.31
N LEU A 46 -6.34 -10.87 7.25
CA LEU A 46 -7.80 -11.02 7.32
C LEU A 46 -8.24 -12.13 8.29
N LYS A 47 -7.57 -13.28 8.29
CA LYS A 47 -7.94 -14.41 9.14
C LYS A 47 -7.55 -14.15 10.60
N THR A 48 -6.42 -13.48 10.81
CA THR A 48 -6.02 -13.02 12.15
C THR A 48 -7.02 -11.99 12.71
N LEU A 49 -7.49 -11.06 11.88
CA LEU A 49 -8.49 -10.07 12.27
C LEU A 49 -9.87 -10.67 12.60
N LEU A 50 -10.30 -11.67 11.83
CA LEU A 50 -11.56 -12.37 12.09
C LEU A 50 -11.50 -13.27 13.33
N SER A 51 -10.33 -13.77 13.69
CA SER A 51 -10.14 -14.66 14.85
C SER A 51 -9.81 -13.93 16.15
N ARG A 52 -9.32 -12.69 16.07
CA ARG A 52 -8.90 -11.88 17.23
C ARG A 52 -9.34 -10.42 17.07
N PRO A 53 -10.60 -10.09 17.42
CA PRO A 53 -11.16 -8.74 17.28
C PRO A 53 -10.37 -7.65 18.01
N GLU A 54 -9.69 -8.00 19.11
CA GLU A 54 -8.80 -7.12 19.87
C GLU A 54 -7.60 -6.62 19.06
N ILE A 55 -7.18 -7.39 18.05
CA ILE A 55 -6.09 -7.04 17.13
C ILE A 55 -6.58 -6.06 16.04
N ALA A 56 -7.90 -5.95 15.84
CA ALA A 56 -8.47 -5.08 14.81
C ALA A 56 -8.16 -3.60 15.04
N HIS A 57 -8.06 -3.15 16.30
CA HIS A 57 -7.69 -1.77 16.60
C HIS A 57 -6.25 -1.46 16.13
N ALA A 58 -5.29 -2.33 16.48
CA ALA A 58 -3.90 -2.17 16.08
C ALA A 58 -3.72 -2.24 14.56
N ALA A 59 -4.42 -3.16 13.88
CA ALA A 59 -4.36 -3.26 12.41
C ALA A 59 -4.97 -2.03 11.73
N THR A 60 -6.02 -1.46 12.33
CA THR A 60 -6.61 -0.22 11.83
C THR A 60 -5.61 0.93 11.91
N LEU A 61 -4.89 1.06 13.03
CA LEU A 61 -3.84 2.07 13.18
C LEU A 61 -2.68 1.86 12.20
N GLU A 62 -2.30 0.61 11.94
CA GLU A 62 -1.28 0.26 10.94
C GLU A 62 -1.74 0.66 9.54
N ILE A 63 -2.94 0.27 9.12
CA ILE A 63 -3.51 0.63 7.81
C ILE A 63 -3.57 2.15 7.64
N ILE A 64 -4.02 2.88 8.66
CA ILE A 64 -4.08 4.35 8.62
C ILE A 64 -2.68 4.94 8.47
N SER A 65 -1.70 4.42 9.21
CA SER A 65 -0.32 4.88 9.17
C SER A 65 0.32 4.63 7.80
N ASP A 66 0.08 3.46 7.22
CA ASP A 66 0.57 3.12 5.88
C ASP A 66 -0.03 4.05 4.82
N ILE A 67 -1.35 4.29 4.87
CA ILE A 67 -2.02 5.25 3.96
C ILE A 67 -1.40 6.64 4.13
N TYR A 68 -1.17 7.08 5.37
CA TYR A 68 -0.57 8.38 5.65
C TYR A 68 0.83 8.48 5.03
N PHE A 69 1.76 7.57 5.34
CA PHE A 69 3.12 7.63 4.83
C PHE A 69 3.21 7.46 3.32
N LEU A 70 2.42 6.55 2.74
CA LEU A 70 2.31 6.41 1.29
C LEU A 70 1.80 7.71 0.65
N SER A 71 0.81 8.38 1.25
CA SER A 71 0.27 9.64 0.70
C SER A 71 1.26 10.81 0.71
N GLN A 72 2.34 10.72 1.49
CA GLN A 72 3.43 11.70 1.49
C GLN A 72 4.49 11.42 0.41
N CYS A 73 4.42 10.27 -0.26
CA CYS A 73 5.34 9.93 -1.33
C CYS A 73 4.99 10.66 -2.63
N ASN A 74 6.01 11.14 -3.34
CA ASN A 74 5.83 11.79 -4.64
C ASN A 74 5.61 10.79 -5.79
N SER A 75 6.05 9.56 -5.58
CA SER A 75 5.97 8.47 -6.55
C SER A 75 5.45 7.23 -5.85
N LEU A 76 4.38 6.66 -6.39
CA LEU A 76 3.69 5.51 -5.81
C LEU A 76 3.69 4.35 -6.80
N ILE A 77 4.14 3.19 -6.35
CA ILE A 77 4.13 1.94 -7.13
C ILE A 77 3.41 0.90 -6.28
N GLY A 78 2.39 0.26 -6.84
CA GLY A 78 1.61 -0.71 -6.08
C GLY A 78 0.64 -1.50 -6.93
N ILE A 79 -0.42 -1.99 -6.29
CA ILE A 79 -1.44 -2.84 -6.89
C ILE A 79 -2.77 -2.09 -6.84
N SER A 80 -3.37 -1.82 -7.98
CA SER A 80 -4.65 -1.14 -8.13
C SER A 80 -5.78 -1.84 -7.39
N ALA A 81 -5.73 -3.17 -7.22
CA ALA A 81 -6.70 -3.91 -6.42
C ALA A 81 -6.65 -3.55 -4.92
N SER A 82 -5.52 -3.07 -4.39
CA SER A 82 -5.37 -2.69 -2.98
C SER A 82 -6.07 -1.37 -2.67
N GLN A 83 -7.06 -1.42 -1.77
CA GLN A 83 -7.77 -0.22 -1.30
C GLN A 83 -6.83 0.76 -0.58
N VAL A 84 -5.86 0.25 0.18
CA VAL A 84 -4.81 1.04 0.86
C VAL A 84 -4.02 1.84 -0.16
N PHE A 85 -3.56 1.19 -1.23
CA PHE A 85 -2.81 1.85 -2.30
C PHE A 85 -3.65 2.90 -3.02
N ARG A 86 -4.90 2.57 -3.38
CA ARG A 86 -5.83 3.50 -4.03
C ARG A 86 -6.08 4.75 -3.17
N MET A 87 -6.37 4.57 -1.88
CA MET A 87 -6.55 5.68 -0.94
C MET A 87 -5.30 6.55 -0.82
N ALA A 88 -4.12 5.95 -0.71
CA ALA A 88 -2.87 6.71 -0.66
C ALA A 88 -2.65 7.55 -1.92
N VAL A 89 -2.90 6.99 -3.10
CA VAL A 89 -2.83 7.70 -4.39
C VAL A 89 -3.84 8.84 -4.45
N ALA A 90 -5.09 8.60 -4.02
CA ALA A 90 -6.12 9.62 -3.99
C ALA A 90 -5.74 10.80 -3.08
N ILE A 91 -5.26 10.51 -1.87
CA ILE A 91 -4.82 11.54 -0.91
C ILE A 91 -3.62 12.30 -1.48
N ALA A 92 -2.58 11.61 -1.95
CA ALA A 92 -1.40 12.24 -2.53
C ALA A 92 -1.74 13.16 -3.72
N ASN A 93 -2.73 12.76 -4.53
CA ASN A 93 -3.20 13.55 -5.66
C ASN A 93 -3.93 14.82 -5.21
N VAL A 94 -4.78 14.73 -4.18
CA VAL A 94 -5.53 15.88 -3.65
C VAL A 94 -4.62 16.84 -2.88
N THR A 95 -3.59 16.35 -2.20
CA THR A 95 -2.62 17.19 -1.48
C THR A 95 -1.57 17.82 -2.40
N GLY A 96 -1.52 17.43 -3.68
CA GLY A 96 -0.54 17.92 -4.64
C GLY A 96 0.86 17.31 -4.48
N ASN A 97 1.00 16.25 -3.69
CA ASN A 97 2.27 15.53 -3.51
C ASN A 97 2.57 14.59 -4.67
N LEU A 98 1.54 14.08 -5.36
CA LEU A 98 1.68 13.01 -6.34
C LEU A 98 2.24 13.52 -7.68
N HIS A 99 3.45 13.08 -8.02
CA HIS A 99 4.04 13.28 -9.34
C HIS A 99 3.83 12.06 -10.24
N PHE A 100 3.86 10.85 -9.66
CA PHE A 100 3.78 9.60 -10.41
C PHE A 100 3.05 8.51 -9.63
N ALA A 101 2.14 7.78 -10.30
CA ALA A 101 1.51 6.58 -9.75
C ALA A 101 1.47 5.46 -10.81
N ALA A 102 2.04 4.30 -10.48
CA ALA A 102 2.01 3.10 -11.31
C ALA A 102 1.34 1.93 -10.57
N ALA A 103 0.49 1.23 -11.30
CA ALA A 103 -0.12 -0.02 -10.87
C ALA A 103 0.54 -1.19 -11.62
N LEU A 104 1.05 -2.18 -10.90
CA LEU A 104 1.71 -3.36 -11.47
C LEU A 104 0.70 -4.34 -12.09
N ASP A 105 -0.55 -4.30 -11.63
CA ASP A 105 -1.72 -5.05 -12.10
C ASP A 105 -2.54 -4.22 -13.12
N GLY A 106 -1.87 -3.50 -14.02
CA GLY A 106 -2.52 -2.57 -14.94
C GLY A 106 -3.59 -3.21 -15.84
N ASP A 107 -3.49 -4.51 -16.10
CA ASP A 107 -4.48 -5.32 -16.81
C ASP A 107 -5.78 -5.52 -16.00
N GLN A 108 -5.69 -5.49 -14.67
CA GLN A 108 -6.82 -5.65 -13.76
C GLN A 108 -7.55 -4.35 -13.46
N ILE A 109 -6.98 -3.17 -13.77
CA ILE A 109 -7.60 -1.86 -13.47
C ILE A 109 -9.05 -1.78 -13.96
N ARG A 110 -9.32 -2.22 -15.20
CA ARG A 110 -10.69 -2.20 -15.76
C ARG A 110 -11.66 -3.05 -14.93
N ARG A 111 -11.22 -4.22 -14.47
CA ARG A 111 -12.01 -5.12 -13.64
C ARG A 111 -12.26 -4.49 -12.27
N VAL A 112 -11.26 -3.85 -11.68
CA VAL A 112 -11.41 -3.18 -10.38
C VAL A 112 -12.38 -1.99 -10.50
N GLN A 113 -12.30 -1.20 -11.58
CA GLN A 113 -13.27 -0.13 -11.86
C GLN A 113 -14.71 -0.66 -11.97
N GLN A 114 -14.91 -1.77 -12.68
CA GLN A 114 -16.24 -2.40 -12.78
C GLN A 114 -16.76 -2.87 -11.41
N LEU A 115 -15.90 -3.44 -10.56
CA LEU A 115 -16.27 -3.84 -9.20
C LEU A 115 -16.59 -2.63 -8.33
N SER A 116 -15.81 -1.55 -8.44
CA SER A 116 -16.07 -0.28 -7.78
C SER A 116 -17.46 0.26 -8.12
N THR A 117 -17.84 0.28 -9.40
CA THR A 117 -19.20 0.68 -9.82
C THR A 117 -20.27 -0.28 -9.29
N LYS A 118 -20.02 -1.60 -9.32
CA LYS A 118 -20.98 -2.60 -8.83
C LYS A 118 -21.28 -2.45 -7.34
N TYR A 119 -20.27 -2.09 -6.53
CA TYR A 119 -20.38 -1.99 -5.08
C TYR A 119 -20.48 -0.54 -4.56
N ASP A 120 -20.68 0.43 -5.46
CA ASP A 120 -20.75 1.86 -5.16
C ASP A 120 -19.54 2.38 -4.34
N VAL A 121 -18.36 1.87 -4.68
CA VAL A 121 -17.09 2.28 -4.07
C VAL A 121 -16.36 3.24 -5.01
N PRO A 122 -16.00 4.46 -4.57
CA PRO A 122 -15.28 5.43 -5.39
C PRO A 122 -13.98 4.87 -5.99
N PHE A 123 -13.67 5.28 -7.22
CA PHE A 123 -12.39 5.01 -7.89
C PHE A 123 -11.84 6.33 -8.49
N PRO A 124 -11.41 7.28 -7.64
CA PRO A 124 -10.98 8.61 -8.08
C PRO A 124 -9.59 8.62 -8.74
N GLU A 125 -8.85 7.52 -8.73
CA GLU A 125 -7.43 7.48 -9.09
C GLU A 125 -7.20 7.41 -10.60
N LYS A 126 -6.16 8.12 -11.06
CA LYS A 126 -5.61 7.99 -12.42
C LYS A 126 -4.23 7.35 -12.35
N PHE A 127 -4.13 6.08 -12.78
CA PHE A 127 -2.85 5.37 -12.87
C PHE A 127 -2.20 5.61 -14.23
N PHE A 128 -0.88 5.76 -14.26
CA PHE A 128 -0.13 5.68 -15.50
C PHE A 128 -0.14 4.22 -16.00
N LEU A 129 -0.96 3.96 -17.02
CA LEU A 129 -0.93 2.69 -17.76
C LEU A 129 0.25 2.76 -18.72
N GLY A 130 1.37 2.15 -18.37
CA GLY A 130 2.44 1.92 -19.34
C GLY A 130 1.85 1.16 -20.53
N ARG A 131 1.89 1.76 -21.74
CA ARG A 131 1.62 1.01 -22.97
C ARG A 131 2.69 -0.09 -23.04
N ARG A 132 2.27 -1.35 -22.88
CA ARG A 132 3.09 -2.49 -23.32
C ARG A 132 3.19 -2.47 -24.83
#